data_AF-A0A6N2JWC5-F1
#
_entry.id   AF-A0A6N2JWC5-F1
#
_cell.length_a   1.000
_cell.length_b   1.000
_cell.length_c   1.000
_cell.angle_alpha   90.00
_cell.angle_beta   90.00
_cell.angle_gamma   90.00
#
_symmetry.space_group_name_H-M   'P 1'
#
loop_
_entity.id
_entity.type
_entity.pdbx_description
1 polymer ?
#
loop_
_entity_poly.entity_id
_entity_poly.type
_entity_poly.pdbx_seq_one_letter_code
_entity_poly.pdbx_strand_id
1 'polypeptide(L)'
;MRKHYLSQFLSLFMLLSPFFPGSEEKQKSIDIESICQLLDLVLGSHFQAQVDYFNEYLKIQSDYKVINMDQWMGFYRFCNEISFPDFSNYDPELAWPLILDNFVEWMRAERT
;
A
#
# COMPACT_ATOMS: atom_id res chain seq x y z
N MET A 1 1.31 8.43 -22.55
CA MET A 1 0.15 7.60 -22.97
C MET A 1 0.08 6.23 -22.26
N ARG A 2 1.14 5.38 -22.22
CA ARG A 2 1.07 4.05 -21.56
C ARG A 2 0.75 4.05 -20.04
N LYS A 3 1.22 5.04 -19.28
CA LYS A 3 0.95 5.15 -17.83
C LYS A 3 -0.53 5.38 -17.51
N HIS A 4 -1.28 6.05 -18.39
CA HIS A 4 -2.68 6.42 -18.15
C HIS A 4 -3.62 5.20 -18.24
N TYR A 5 -3.38 4.31 -19.22
CA TYR A 5 -4.20 3.11 -19.38
C TYR A 5 -3.91 2.05 -18.31
N LEU A 6 -2.66 1.94 -17.85
CA LEU A 6 -2.30 1.04 -16.75
C LEU A 6 -2.89 1.48 -15.42
N SER A 7 -2.85 2.79 -15.12
CA SER A 7 -3.49 3.37 -13.94
C SER A 7 -4.99 3.09 -13.94
N GLN A 8 -5.65 3.41 -15.05
CA GLN A 8 -7.09 3.25 -15.17
C GLN A 8 -7.51 1.78 -15.16
N PHE A 9 -6.72 0.89 -15.78
CA PHE A 9 -6.96 -0.55 -15.75
C PHE A 9 -6.81 -1.13 -14.35
N LEU A 10 -5.78 -0.74 -13.59
CA LEU A 10 -5.53 -1.26 -12.25
C LEU A 10 -6.51 -0.68 -11.22
N SER A 11 -6.88 0.60 -11.34
CA SER A 11 -7.99 1.18 -10.56
C SER A 11 -9.30 0.45 -10.84
N LEU A 12 -9.63 0.16 -12.10
CA LEU A 12 -10.83 -0.58 -12.47
C LEU A 12 -10.76 -2.04 -11.97
N PHE A 13 -9.60 -2.68 -12.10
CA PHE A 13 -9.37 -4.05 -11.65
C PHE A 13 -9.50 -4.18 -10.13
N MET A 14 -8.99 -3.20 -9.36
CA MET A 14 -9.16 -3.16 -7.91
C MET A 14 -10.60 -2.93 -7.48
N LEU A 15 -11.33 -2.03 -8.16
CA LEU A 15 -12.75 -1.78 -7.89
C LEU A 15 -13.63 -2.98 -8.22
N LEU A 16 -13.28 -3.75 -9.24
CA LEU A 16 -14.07 -4.88 -9.70
C LEU A 16 -13.63 -6.21 -9.07
N SER A 17 -12.45 -6.29 -8.46
CA SER A 17 -11.93 -7.49 -7.78
C SER A 17 -12.90 -8.14 -6.78
N PRO A 18 -13.62 -7.40 -5.90
CA PRO A 18 -14.63 -8.00 -5.01
C PRO A 18 -15.88 -8.51 -5.76
N PHE A 19 -16.06 -8.10 -7.02
CA PHE A 19 -17.19 -8.45 -7.87
C PHE A 19 -16.93 -9.67 -8.78
N PHE A 20 -15.71 -10.23 -8.76
CA PHE A 20 -15.33 -11.40 -9.56
C PHE A 20 -15.20 -12.68 -8.69
N PRO A 21 -16.24 -13.52 -8.59
CA PRO A 21 -16.32 -14.66 -7.67
C PRO A 21 -15.52 -15.90 -8.11
N GLY A 22 -14.39 -15.74 -8.81
CA GLY A 22 -13.63 -16.87 -9.38
C GLY A 22 -12.16 -16.59 -9.73
N SER A 23 -11.56 -15.50 -9.24
CA SER A 23 -10.11 -15.30 -9.38
C SER A 23 -9.37 -16.11 -8.32
N GLU A 24 -9.24 -17.42 -8.58
CA GLU A 24 -8.52 -18.38 -7.75
C GLU A 24 -7.12 -17.90 -7.37
N GLU A 25 -6.76 -18.25 -6.14
CA GLU A 25 -5.72 -17.77 -5.23
C GLU A 25 -4.24 -17.80 -5.71
N LYS A 26 -3.94 -18.07 -6.99
CA LYS A 26 -2.57 -18.45 -7.36
C LYS A 26 -1.55 -17.33 -7.54
N GLN A 27 -1.95 -16.07 -7.71
CA GLN A 27 -0.97 -14.96 -7.80
C GLN A 27 -1.58 -13.59 -7.49
N LYS A 28 -2.03 -13.37 -6.24
CA LYS A 28 -2.55 -12.05 -5.78
C LYS A 28 -1.47 -11.23 -5.06
N SER A 29 -0.21 -11.38 -5.45
CA SER A 29 0.90 -10.65 -4.87
C SER A 29 1.81 -10.05 -5.94
N ILE A 30 2.31 -8.87 -5.66
CA ILE A 30 3.12 -8.03 -6.55
C ILE A 30 4.47 -7.83 -5.88
N ASP A 31 5.58 -7.96 -6.61
CA ASP A 31 6.91 -7.72 -6.06
C ASP A 31 7.10 -6.25 -5.60
N ILE A 32 8.11 -6.01 -4.77
CA ILE A 32 8.36 -4.68 -4.17
C ILE A 32 8.63 -3.60 -5.23
N GLU A 33 9.35 -3.89 -6.31
CA GLU A 33 9.64 -2.87 -7.32
C GLU A 33 8.38 -2.47 -8.11
N SER A 34 7.57 -3.47 -8.48
CA SER A 34 6.33 -3.27 -9.19
C SER A 34 5.29 -2.56 -8.34
N ILE A 35 5.18 -2.91 -7.04
CA ILE A 35 4.19 -2.28 -6.15
C ILE A 35 4.54 -0.82 -5.86
N CYS A 36 5.82 -0.48 -5.69
CA CYS A 36 6.23 0.91 -5.47
C CYS A 36 5.81 1.80 -6.65
N GLN A 37 6.05 1.33 -7.88
CA GLN A 37 5.64 2.04 -9.10
C GLN A 37 4.12 2.17 -9.20
N LEU A 38 3.39 1.15 -8.76
CA LEU A 38 1.93 1.17 -8.76
C LEU A 38 1.37 2.16 -7.74
N LEU A 39 1.93 2.20 -6.52
CA LEU A 39 1.57 3.15 -5.48
C LEU A 39 1.76 4.58 -5.96
N ASP A 40 2.92 4.90 -6.54
CA ASP A 40 3.20 6.22 -7.12
C ASP A 40 2.17 6.62 -8.18
N LEU A 41 1.80 5.66 -9.03
CA LEU A 41 0.95 5.93 -10.18
C LEU A 41 -0.55 6.01 -9.84
N VAL A 42 -1.01 5.33 -8.80
CA VAL A 42 -2.42 5.33 -8.38
C VAL A 42 -2.68 6.32 -7.25
N LEU A 43 -1.79 6.39 -6.26
CA LEU A 43 -1.99 7.14 -5.03
C LEU A 43 -1.08 8.37 -4.92
N GLY A 44 0.03 8.43 -5.67
CA GLY A 44 0.99 9.53 -5.59
C GLY A 44 0.37 10.92 -5.77
N SER A 45 -0.62 11.08 -6.64
CA SER A 45 -1.26 12.40 -6.84
C SER A 45 -2.07 12.92 -5.65
N HIS A 46 -2.56 12.03 -4.78
CA HIS A 46 -3.39 12.38 -3.62
C HIS A 46 -2.68 12.22 -2.28
N PHE A 47 -1.76 11.27 -2.20
CA PHE A 47 -1.09 10.83 -0.98
C PHE A 47 0.43 10.76 -1.16
N GLN A 48 1.01 11.70 -1.92
CA GLN A 48 2.43 11.67 -2.32
C GLN A 48 3.36 11.38 -1.14
N ALA A 49 3.20 12.11 -0.03
CA ALA A 49 4.07 11.93 1.13
C ALA A 49 3.93 10.53 1.75
N GLN A 50 2.71 10.03 1.98
CA GLN A 50 2.50 8.68 2.49
C GLN A 50 3.12 7.62 1.57
N VAL A 51 2.94 7.78 0.25
CA VAL A 51 3.46 6.87 -0.76
C VAL A 51 4.98 6.87 -0.78
N ASP A 52 5.61 8.05 -0.73
CA ASP A 52 7.07 8.18 -0.74
C ASP A 52 7.70 7.43 0.45
N TYR A 53 7.21 7.69 1.66
CA TYR A 53 7.73 7.05 2.88
C TYR A 53 7.45 5.55 2.90
N PHE A 54 6.26 5.12 2.45
CA PHE A 54 5.97 3.69 2.40
C PHE A 54 6.83 2.98 1.35
N ASN A 55 7.05 3.59 0.19
CA ASN A 55 7.96 3.07 -0.83
C ASN A 55 9.40 2.97 -0.34
N GLU A 56 9.86 3.94 0.46
CA GLU A 56 11.17 3.90 1.11
C GLU A 56 11.25 2.75 2.10
N TYR A 57 10.29 2.65 3.01
CA TYR A 57 10.18 1.55 3.96
C TYR A 57 10.19 0.19 3.26
N LEU A 58 9.37 0.00 2.23
CA LEU A 58 9.27 -1.25 1.46
C LEU A 58 10.61 -1.69 0.86
N LYS A 59 11.49 -0.74 0.49
CA LYS A 59 12.82 -1.02 -0.06
C LYS A 59 13.86 -1.34 1.02
N ILE A 60 13.66 -0.87 2.25
CA ILE A 60 14.59 -1.08 3.38
C ILE A 60 14.27 -2.38 4.11
N GLN A 61 12.99 -2.66 4.33
CA GLN A 61 12.56 -3.89 5.02
C GLN A 61 12.91 -5.14 4.18
N SER A 62 13.26 -6.24 4.86
CA SER A 62 13.65 -7.50 4.20
C SER A 62 12.65 -8.65 4.39
N ASP A 63 11.63 -8.46 5.21
CA ASP A 63 10.70 -9.50 5.63
C ASP A 63 9.69 -9.85 4.52
N TYR A 64 9.32 -8.84 3.71
CA TYR A 64 8.36 -8.95 2.64
C TYR A 64 9.04 -8.78 1.28
N LYS A 65 8.90 -9.80 0.43
CA LYS A 65 9.37 -9.76 -0.98
C LYS A 65 8.27 -9.43 -1.97
N VAL A 66 7.02 -9.54 -1.52
CA VAL A 66 5.82 -9.29 -2.31
C VAL A 66 4.75 -8.68 -1.41
N ILE A 67 3.89 -7.85 -2.00
CA ILE A 67 2.71 -7.28 -1.37
C ILE A 67 1.48 -7.94 -1.95
N ASN A 68 0.64 -8.51 -1.09
CA ASN A 68 -0.62 -9.10 -1.50
C ASN A 68 -1.76 -8.06 -1.57
N MET A 69 -2.89 -8.46 -2.14
CA MET A 69 -4.05 -7.58 -2.29
C MET A 69 -4.61 -7.05 -0.97
N ASP A 70 -4.57 -7.84 0.11
CA ASP A 70 -5.06 -7.41 1.44
C ASP A 70 -4.18 -6.30 2.01
N GLN A 71 -2.85 -6.48 1.96
CA GLN A 71 -1.87 -5.48 2.41
C GLN A 71 -1.97 -4.18 1.60
N TRP A 72 -2.11 -4.29 0.28
CA TRP A 72 -2.34 -3.13 -0.58
C TRP A 72 -3.62 -2.40 -0.19
N MET A 73 -4.73 -3.12 -0.01
CA MET A 73 -6.01 -2.50 0.32
C MET A 73 -5.99 -1.89 1.73
N GLY A 74 -5.27 -2.53 2.65
CA GLY A 74 -4.93 -1.99 3.95
C GLY A 74 -4.17 -0.67 3.84
N PHE A 75 -3.16 -0.57 2.97
CA PHE A 75 -2.43 0.68 2.76
C PHE A 75 -3.31 1.78 2.15
N TYR A 76 -4.19 1.43 1.21
CA TYR A 76 -5.16 2.39 0.68
C TYR A 76 -6.09 2.92 1.78
N ARG A 77 -6.63 2.01 2.61
CA ARG A 77 -7.45 2.39 3.77
C ARG A 77 -6.66 3.27 4.75
N PHE A 78 -5.42 2.90 5.03
CA PHE A 78 -4.50 3.65 5.88
C PHE A 78 -4.31 5.09 5.39
N CYS A 79 -4.10 5.30 4.10
CA CYS A 79 -3.96 6.64 3.51
C CYS A 79 -5.19 7.53 3.72
N ASN A 80 -6.38 6.94 3.80
CA ASN A 80 -7.63 7.66 3.98
C ASN A 80 -8.01 7.89 5.45
N GLU A 81 -7.68 6.93 6.33
CA GLU A 81 -8.15 6.93 7.73
C GLU A 81 -7.11 7.42 8.74
N ILE A 82 -5.81 7.29 8.44
CA ILE A 82 -4.74 7.59 9.39
C ILE A 82 -4.16 8.99 9.14
N SER A 83 -4.02 9.73 10.21
CA SER A 83 -3.40 11.06 10.23
C SER A 83 -1.92 10.93 9.93
N PHE A 84 -1.48 11.62 8.89
CA PHE A 84 -0.10 11.65 8.46
C PHE A 84 0.39 13.11 8.50
N PRO A 85 1.59 13.39 9.03
CA PRO A 85 2.69 12.46 9.28
C PRO A 85 2.84 11.97 10.73
N ASP A 86 2.00 12.40 11.66
CA ASP A 86 2.15 12.18 13.11
C ASP A 86 1.57 10.87 13.64
N PHE A 87 0.67 10.20 12.90
CA PHE A 87 0.02 8.95 13.29
C PHE A 87 -0.72 9.03 14.64
N SER A 88 -1.23 10.20 15.01
CA SER A 88 -1.88 10.44 16.32
C SER A 88 -3.14 9.58 16.55
N ASN A 89 -3.84 9.20 15.48
CA ASN A 89 -5.01 8.33 15.54
C ASN A 89 -4.70 6.88 15.14
N TYR A 90 -3.42 6.49 15.05
CA TYR A 90 -3.04 5.11 14.77
C TYR A 90 -3.20 4.22 16.00
N ASP A 91 -3.95 3.13 15.85
CA ASP A 91 -4.18 2.12 16.88
C ASP A 91 -3.77 0.73 16.35
N PRO A 92 -2.71 0.11 16.90
CA PRO A 92 -2.24 -1.22 16.48
C PRO A 92 -3.17 -2.36 16.91
N GLU A 93 -4.16 -2.13 17.78
CA GLU A 93 -5.16 -3.13 18.13
C GLU A 93 -6.25 -3.30 17.05
N LEU A 94 -6.31 -2.36 16.09
CA LEU A 94 -7.16 -2.50 14.91
C LEU A 94 -6.57 -3.53 13.93
N ALA A 95 -7.43 -4.12 13.09
CA ALA A 95 -7.05 -5.14 12.11
C ALA A 95 -6.30 -4.54 10.89
N TRP A 96 -5.18 -3.87 11.14
CA TRP A 96 -4.22 -3.48 10.13
C TRP A 96 -3.34 -4.67 9.73
N PRO A 97 -2.89 -4.74 8.47
CA PRO A 97 -1.86 -5.69 8.09
C PRO A 97 -0.56 -5.39 8.84
N LEU A 98 0.12 -6.43 9.35
CA LEU A 98 1.35 -6.30 10.14
C LEU A 98 2.45 -5.44 9.47
N ILE A 99 2.51 -5.45 8.14
CA ILE A 99 3.47 -4.61 7.40
C ILE A 99 3.26 -3.11 7.66
N LEU A 100 2.02 -2.68 7.94
CA LEU A 100 1.68 -1.30 8.27
C LEU A 100 2.01 -0.97 9.72
N ASP A 101 1.82 -1.91 10.66
CA ASP A 101 2.30 -1.74 12.04
C ASP A 101 3.81 -1.48 12.03
N ASN A 102 4.56 -2.36 11.37
CA ASN A 102 6.01 -2.22 11.25
C ASN A 102 6.43 -0.92 10.54
N PHE A 103 5.66 -0.47 9.53
CA PHE A 103 5.89 0.81 8.86
C PHE A 103 5.73 1.99 9.82
N VAL A 104 4.68 2.00 10.64
CA VAL A 104 4.46 3.05 11.64
C VAL A 104 5.56 3.05 12.70
N GLU A 105 6.00 1.88 13.15
CA GLU A 105 7.14 1.76 14.06
C GLU A 105 8.43 2.32 13.45
N TRP A 106 8.73 1.95 12.20
CA TRP A 106 9.89 2.46 11.46
C TRP A 106 9.86 3.99 11.34
N MET A 107 8.71 4.57 10.96
CA MET A 107 8.53 6.02 10.85
C MET A 107 8.72 6.75 12.18
N ARG A 108 8.30 6.15 13.30
CA ARG A 108 8.49 6.73 14.64
C ARG A 108 9.95 6.65 15.09
N ALA A 109 10.64 5.57 14.74
CA ALA A 109 12.06 5.39 15.04
C ALA A 109 12.95 6.40 14.28
N GLU A 110 12.65 6.69 13.01
CA GLU A 110 13.44 7.64 12.21
C GLU A 110 13.33 9.10 12.68
N ARG A 111 12.31 9.44 13.48
CA ARG A 111 12.14 10.78 14.07
C ARG A 111 12.74 10.95 15.46
N THR A 112 13.36 9.90 16.00
CA THR A 112 14.01 9.94 17.32
C THR A 112 15.50 10.20 17.17
#